data_AF-A0ABD7Z1R4-F1
#
_entry.id   AF-A0ABD7Z1R4-F1
#
_cell.length_a   1.000
_cell.length_b   1.000
_cell.length_c   1.000
_cell.angle_alpha   90.00
_cell.angle_beta   90.00
_cell.angle_gamma   90.00
#
_symmetry.space_group_name_H-M   'P 1'
#
loop_
_entity.id
_entity.type
_entity.pdbx_description
1 polymer ?
#
loop_
_entity_poly.entity_id
_entity_poly.type
_entity_poly.pdbx_seq_one_letter_code
_entity_poly.pdbx_strand_id
1 'polypeptide(L)'
;MKYHIKIIFLLSMCLCLEGCMDAAIRFWNGPGWISAAHKKASKECFEELELTVPDPHDPQGSEARNEWMANVYGPARIECMKRKGF
;
A
#
# COMPACT_ATOMS: atom_id res chain seq x y z
N MET A 1 -44.50 -20.56 -3.53
CA MET A 1 -44.14 -19.25 -4.14
C MET A 1 -43.81 -18.14 -3.12
N LYS A 2 -44.62 -17.87 -2.07
CA LYS A 2 -44.35 -16.80 -1.08
C LYS A 2 -42.96 -16.85 -0.42
N TYR A 3 -42.45 -18.04 -0.11
CA TYR A 3 -41.14 -18.19 0.56
C TYR A 3 -39.94 -18.08 -0.40
N HIS A 4 -40.09 -18.49 -1.65
CA HIS A 4 -39.02 -18.40 -2.65
C HIS A 4 -38.68 -16.94 -2.99
N ILE A 5 -39.69 -16.06 -3.06
CA ILE A 5 -39.48 -14.62 -3.28
C ILE A 5 -38.68 -14.00 -2.12
N LYS A 6 -38.97 -14.40 -0.87
CA LYS A 6 -38.22 -13.94 0.30
C LYS A 6 -36.76 -14.43 0.30
N ILE A 7 -36.54 -15.68 -0.09
CA ILE A 7 -35.20 -16.26 -0.19
C ILE A 7 -34.38 -15.58 -1.29
N ILE A 8 -34.97 -15.33 -2.46
CA ILE A 8 -34.30 -14.62 -3.57
C ILE A 8 -33.95 -13.18 -3.16
N PHE A 9 -34.84 -12.51 -2.44
CA PHE A 9 -34.60 -11.15 -1.96
C PHE A 9 -33.46 -11.11 -0.93
N LEU A 10 -33.43 -12.06 0.01
CA LEU A 10 -32.34 -12.21 0.99
C LEU A 10 -31.00 -12.49 0.30
N LEU A 11 -30.95 -13.40 -0.67
CA LEU A 11 -29.74 -13.70 -1.44
C LEU A 11 -29.24 -12.48 -2.23
N SER A 12 -30.15 -11.73 -2.86
CA SER A 12 -29.81 -10.49 -3.56
C SER A 12 -29.19 -9.44 -2.61
N MET A 13 -29.77 -9.25 -1.42
CA MET A 13 -29.20 -8.36 -0.41
C MET A 13 -27.80 -8.80 0.05
N CYS A 14 -27.57 -10.10 0.25
CA CYS A 14 -26.26 -10.61 0.66
C CYS A 14 -25.20 -10.36 -0.42
N LEU A 15 -25.51 -10.63 -1.70
CA LEU A 15 -24.58 -10.41 -2.81
C LEU A 15 -24.24 -8.92 -3.00
N CYS A 16 -25.22 -8.03 -2.81
CA CYS A 16 -24.98 -6.58 -2.82
C CYS A 16 -24.07 -6.14 -1.65
N LEU A 17 -24.24 -6.73 -0.46
CA LEU A 17 -23.38 -6.42 0.69
C LEU A 17 -21.93 -6.86 0.46
N GLU A 18 -21.73 -8.06 -0.07
CA GLU A 18 -20.39 -8.61 -0.38
C GLU A 18 -19.69 -7.78 -1.45
N GLY A 19 -20.40 -7.40 -2.52
CA GLY A 19 -19.86 -6.54 -3.57
C GLY A 19 -19.49 -5.14 -3.07
N CYS A 20 -20.30 -4.55 -2.19
CA CYS A 20 -19.99 -3.25 -1.56
C CYS A 20 -18.79 -3.34 -0.61
N MET A 21 -18.61 -4.45 0.11
CA MET A 21 -17.43 -4.66 0.95
C MET A 21 -16.16 -4.81 0.11
N ASP A 22 -16.19 -5.59 -0.97
CA ASP A 22 -15.02 -5.73 -1.86
C ASP A 22 -14.67 -4.40 -2.55
N ALA A 23 -15.68 -3.63 -2.97
CA ALA A 23 -15.47 -2.29 -3.50
C ALA A 23 -14.91 -1.32 -2.45
N ALA A 24 -15.40 -1.35 -1.21
CA ALA A 24 -14.89 -0.52 -0.12
C ALA A 24 -13.45 -0.90 0.27
N ILE A 25 -13.12 -2.20 0.30
CA ILE A 25 -11.77 -2.71 0.56
C ILE A 25 -10.81 -2.27 -0.55
N ARG A 26 -11.24 -2.34 -1.83
CA ARG A 26 -10.45 -1.84 -2.96
C ARG A 26 -10.32 -0.32 -2.95
N PHE A 27 -11.35 0.41 -2.55
CA PHE A 27 -11.27 1.86 -2.40
C PHE A 27 -10.29 2.25 -1.29
N TRP A 28 -10.33 1.56 -0.15
CA TRP A 28 -9.46 1.85 1.01
C TRP A 28 -8.00 1.43 0.81
N ASN A 29 -7.76 0.38 0.03
CA ASN A 29 -6.40 -0.09 -0.29
C ASN A 29 -5.83 0.52 -1.59
N GLY A 30 -6.50 1.50 -2.19
CA GLY A 30 -6.18 2.03 -3.53
C GLY A 30 -6.36 0.97 -4.63
N PRO A 31 -6.06 1.28 -5.91
CA PRO A 31 -5.96 0.23 -6.92
C PRO A 31 -4.90 -0.75 -6.42
N GLY A 32 -5.33 -1.85 -5.80
CA GLY A 32 -4.53 -2.71 -4.91
C GLY A 32 -3.44 -3.52 -5.61
N TRP A 33 -2.96 -3.02 -6.74
CA TRP A 33 -2.03 -3.63 -7.65
C TRP A 33 -0.88 -2.66 -7.83
N ILE A 34 -0.04 -2.56 -6.79
CA ILE A 34 1.36 -2.18 -7.03
C ILE A 34 1.89 -3.20 -8.05
N SER A 35 2.28 -2.73 -9.24
CA SER A 35 2.76 -3.64 -10.28
C SER A 35 3.96 -4.45 -9.76
N ALA A 36 4.13 -5.67 -10.24
CA ALA A 36 5.28 -6.50 -9.87
C ALA A 36 6.62 -5.76 -10.12
N ALA A 37 6.66 -4.94 -11.17
CA ALA A 37 7.80 -4.07 -11.49
C ALA A 37 8.01 -2.99 -10.43
N HIS A 38 6.96 -2.30 -9.97
CA HIS A 38 7.08 -1.31 -8.89
C HIS A 38 7.51 -1.96 -7.57
N LYS A 39 6.99 -3.15 -7.25
CA LYS A 39 7.41 -3.90 -6.06
C LYS A 39 8.88 -4.30 -6.13
N LYS A 40 9.35 -4.75 -7.29
CA LYS A 40 10.77 -5.08 -7.53
C LYS A 40 11.65 -3.83 -7.40
N ALA A 41 11.28 -2.73 -8.05
CA ALA A 41 12.01 -1.47 -7.96
C ALA A 41 12.10 -0.95 -6.52
N SER A 42 10.99 -1.00 -5.76
CA SER A 42 11.00 -0.58 -4.36
C SER A 42 11.88 -1.46 -3.48
N LYS A 43 12.00 -2.76 -3.79
CA LYS A 43 12.89 -3.68 -3.07
C LYS A 43 14.36 -3.39 -3.40
N GLU A 44 14.69 -3.26 -4.69
CA GLU A 44 16.06 -2.92 -5.11
C GLU A 44 16.51 -1.58 -4.54
N CYS A 45 15.63 -0.57 -4.53
CA CYS A 45 15.94 0.73 -3.93
C CYS A 45 16.09 0.65 -2.41
N PHE A 46 15.37 -0.25 -1.72
CA PHE A 46 15.57 -0.47 -0.29
C PHE A 46 16.96 -1.05 -0.02
N GLU A 47 17.33 -2.12 -0.75
CA GLU A 47 18.64 -2.78 -0.63
C GLU A 47 19.80 -1.83 -0.98
N GLU A 48 19.63 -0.97 -1.99
CA GLU A 48 20.62 0.05 -2.32
C GLU A 48 20.80 1.06 -1.18
N LEU A 49 19.68 1.59 -0.66
CA LEU A 49 19.71 2.64 0.36
C LEU A 49 20.20 2.14 1.71
N GLU A 50 19.94 0.88 2.05
CA GLU A 50 20.48 0.25 3.26
C GLU A 50 22.02 0.22 3.25
N LEU A 51 22.65 0.17 2.07
CA LEU A 51 24.10 0.18 1.92
C LEU A 51 24.68 1.60 1.77
N THR A 52 23.93 2.54 1.21
CA THR A 52 24.45 3.88 0.88
C THR A 52 24.06 4.97 1.87
N VAL A 53 22.92 4.84 2.56
CA VAL A 53 22.41 5.87 3.47
C VAL A 53 22.75 5.48 4.91
N PRO A 54 23.48 6.32 5.65
CA PRO A 54 23.84 6.01 7.03
C PRO A 54 22.60 5.99 7.92
N ASP A 55 22.46 4.94 8.75
CA ASP A 55 21.45 4.85 9.78
C ASP A 55 21.71 5.93 10.85
N PRO A 56 20.71 6.78 11.19
CA PRO A 56 20.87 7.81 12.21
C PRO A 56 21.00 7.22 13.63
N HIS A 57 20.82 5.90 13.82
CA HIS A 57 20.88 5.22 15.11
C HIS A 57 19.91 5.74 16.18
N ASP A 58 19.01 6.64 15.81
CA ASP A 58 18.00 7.19 16.69
C ASP A 58 16.85 6.21 16.94
N PRO A 59 16.19 6.27 18.12
CA PRO A 59 15.02 5.45 18.42
C PRO A 59 13.92 5.61 17.38
N GLN A 60 13.21 4.52 17.10
CA GLN A 60 12.04 4.57 16.22
C GLN A 60 10.99 5.55 16.77
N GLY A 61 10.46 6.40 15.90
CA GLY A 61 9.45 7.41 16.24
C GLY A 61 10.00 8.65 16.94
N SER A 62 11.30 8.74 17.19
CA SER A 62 11.93 9.99 17.65
C SER A 62 11.84 11.08 16.57
N GLU A 63 11.84 12.34 17.00
CA GLU A 63 11.84 13.50 16.11
C GLU A 63 13.02 13.47 15.14
N ALA A 64 14.25 13.23 15.66
CA ALA A 64 15.46 13.10 14.85
C ALA A 64 15.35 11.99 13.79
N ARG A 65 14.82 10.81 14.16
CA ARG A 65 14.55 9.73 13.18
C ARG A 65 13.54 10.15 12.13
N ASN A 66 12.46 10.83 12.53
CA ASN A 66 11.42 11.27 11.60
C ASN A 66 11.94 12.35 10.63
N GLU A 67 12.73 13.29 11.13
CA GLU A 67 13.40 14.30 10.31
C GLU A 67 14.39 13.67 9.34
N TRP A 68 15.19 12.70 9.79
CA TRP A 68 16.07 11.95 8.90
C TRP A 68 15.29 11.17 7.83
N MET A 69 14.17 10.54 8.20
CA MET A 69 13.29 9.86 7.26
C MET A 69 12.72 10.81 6.21
N ALA A 70 12.32 12.02 6.62
CA ALA A 70 11.72 13.01 5.73
C ALA A 70 12.75 13.72 4.83
N ASN A 71 13.95 14.00 5.33
CA ASN A 71 14.94 14.84 4.64
C ASN A 71 16.06 14.06 3.97
N VAL A 72 16.34 12.83 4.41
CA VAL A 72 17.45 12.02 3.90
C VAL A 72 16.91 10.78 3.18
N TYR A 73 16.26 9.88 3.91
CA TYR A 73 15.87 8.57 3.38
C TYR A 73 14.74 8.68 2.33
N GLY A 74 13.71 9.47 2.61
CA GLY A 74 12.57 9.69 1.71
C GLY A 74 12.99 10.24 0.35
N PRO A 75 13.74 11.36 0.28
CA PRO A 75 14.24 11.91 -0.97
C PRO A 75 15.14 10.94 -1.74
N ALA A 76 16.05 10.23 -1.05
CA ALA A 76 16.93 9.25 -1.70
C ALA A 76 16.14 8.07 -2.30
N ARG A 77 15.08 7.62 -1.61
CA ARG A 77 14.14 6.61 -2.14
C ARG A 77 13.38 7.09 -3.35
N ILE A 78 12.90 8.33 -3.36
CA ILE A 78 12.21 8.92 -4.50
C ILE A 78 13.13 8.99 -5.71
N GLU A 79 14.37 9.44 -5.53
CA GLU A 79 15.35 9.51 -6.61
C GLU A 79 15.68 8.12 -7.17
N CYS A 80 15.88 7.12 -6.29
CA CYS A 80 16.11 5.76 -6.74
C CYS A 80 14.93 5.21 -7.56
N MET A 81 13.69 5.39 -7.08
CA MET A 81 12.49 4.96 -7.81
C MET A 81 12.38 5.65 -9.18
N LYS A 82 12.70 6.94 -9.24
CA LYS A 82 12.73 7.72 -10.49
C LYS A 82 13.72 7.16 -11.51
N ARG A 83 14.92 6.75 -11.07
CA ARG A 83 15.91 6.09 -11.95
C ARG A 83 15.42 4.72 -12.46
N LYS A 84 14.50 4.08 -11.75
CA LYS A 84 13.85 2.82 -12.13
C LYS A 84 12.58 3.02 -12.95
N GLY A 85 12.16 4.27 -13.20
CA GLY A 85 11.01 4.62 -14.03
C GLY A 85 9.68 4.72 -13.29
N PHE A 86 9.71 4.91 -11.96
CA PHE A 86 8.54 5.08 -11.10
C PHE A 86 8.51 6.43 -10.40
#